data_AF-A0A976KAY7-F1
#
_entry.id   AF-A0A976KAY7-F1
#
_cell.length_a   1.000
_cell.length_b   1.000
_cell.length_c   1.000
_cell.angle_alpha   90.00
_cell.angle_beta   90.00
_cell.angle_gamma   90.00
#
_symmetry.space_group_name_H-M   'P 1'
#
loop_
_entity.id
_entity.type
_entity.pdbx_description
1 polymer ?
#
loop_
_entity_poly.entity_id
_entity_poly.type
_entity_poly.pdbx_seq_one_letter_code
_entity_poly.pdbx_strand_id
1 'polypeptide(L)' 'MEVLLDEVLPRHGLTYERVDVDGDPELKRRYGEVIPVLLRDGRVVAKIRLDPERLERIVRRRR' A
#
# COMPACT_ATOMS: atom_id res chain seq x y z
N MET A 1 1.47 -5.79 -6.95
CA MET A 1 1.63 -5.20 -5.60
C MET A 1 1.01 -6.11 -4.55
N GLU A 2 -0.24 -6.55 -4.72
CA GLU A 2 -0.95 -7.40 -3.72
C GLU A 2 -0.22 -8.70 -3.38
N VAL A 3 0.18 -9.49 -4.38
CA VAL A 3 0.98 -10.72 -4.19
C VAL A 3 2.19 -10.47 -3.27
N LEU A 4 2.87 -9.33 -3.46
CA LEU A 4 4.02 -8.98 -2.65
C LEU A 4 3.64 -8.64 -1.19
N LEU A 5 2.49 -8.01 -0.98
CA LEU A 5 1.96 -7.74 0.36
C LEU A 5 1.57 -9.03 1.07
N ASP A 6 0.88 -9.94 0.37
CA ASP A 6 0.46 -11.23 0.89
C ASP A 6 1.66 -12.09 1.32
N GLU A 7 2.77 -12.00 0.59
CA GLU A 7 3.99 -12.70 0.95
C GLU A 7 4.70 -12.06 2.15
N VAL A 8 4.88 -10.74 2.15
CA VAL A 8 5.76 -10.07 3.12
C VAL A 8 5.05 -9.75 4.42
N LEU A 9 3.85 -9.15 4.38
CA LEU A 9 3.20 -8.61 5.58
C LEU A 9 2.96 -9.65 6.69
N PRO A 10 2.52 -10.89 6.41
CA PRO A 10 2.31 -11.89 7.46
C PRO A 10 3.58 -12.23 8.23
N ARG A 11 4.75 -12.19 7.58
CA ARG A 11 6.06 -12.45 8.22
C ARG A 11 6.43 -11.38 9.26
N HIS A 12 5.80 -10.21 9.17
CA HIS A 12 5.97 -9.09 10.11
C HIS A 12 4.75 -8.90 11.03
N GLY A 13 3.77 -9.82 10.99
CA GLY A 13 2.54 -9.71 11.78
C GLY A 13 1.65 -8.54 11.36
N LEU A 14 1.74 -8.12 10.10
CA LEU A 14 0.95 -7.01 9.54
C LEU A 14 -0.11 -7.55 8.59
N THR A 15 -1.18 -6.79 8.44
CA THR A 15 -2.25 -7.00 7.46
C THR A 15 -2.49 -5.72 6.68
N TYR A 16 -3.26 -5.81 5.60
CA TYR A 16 -3.69 -4.66 4.82
C TYR A 16 -5.17 -4.81 4.46
N GLU A 17 -5.80 -3.68 4.14
CA GLU A 17 -7.15 -3.63 3.59
C GLU A 17 -7.12 -3.14 2.15
N ARG A 18 -8.06 -3.63 1.34
CA ARG A 18 -8.27 -3.15 -0.03
C ARG A 18 -9.38 -2.10 0.01
N VAL A 19 -9.05 -0.91 -0.47
CA VAL A 19 -10.01 0.18 -0.63
C VAL A 19 -10.21 0.43 -2.11
N ASP A 20 -11.47 0.43 -2.54
CA ASP A 20 -11.82 0.83 -3.90
C ASP A 20 -11.73 2.35 -4.03
N VAL A 21 -10.81 2.80 -4.88
CA VAL A 21 -10.59 4.22 -5.14
C VAL A 21 -11.72 4.80 -6.00
N ASP A 22 -12.36 4.00 -6.86
CA ASP A 22 -13.42 4.48 -7.75
C ASP A 22 -14.75 4.71 -7.04
N GLY A 23 -14.99 3.99 -5.94
CA GLY A 23 -16.19 4.10 -5.10
C GLY A 23 -16.23 5.33 -4.17
N ASP A 24 -15.09 5.98 -3.94
CA ASP A 24 -14.99 7.19 -3.10
C ASP A 24 -14.57 8.40 -3.96
N PRO A 25 -15.43 9.42 -4.13
CA PRO A 25 -15.13 10.58 -4.95
C PRO A 25 -13.86 11.34 -4.54
N GLU A 26 -13.56 11.39 -3.25
CA GLU A 26 -12.36 12.07 -2.74
C GLU A 26 -11.10 11.24 -3.04
N LEU A 27 -11.14 9.93 -2.82
CA LEU A 27 -10.04 9.04 -3.18
C LEU A 27 -9.81 9.02 -4.69
N LYS A 28 -10.87 8.94 -5.50
CA LYS A 28 -10.81 9.00 -6.96
C LYS A 28 -10.12 10.28 -7.44
N ARG A 29 -10.49 11.43 -6.87
CA ARG A 29 -9.87 12.72 -7.21
C ARG A 29 -8.39 12.80 -6.81
N ARG A 30 -7.99 12.13 -5.72
CA ARG A 30 -6.61 12.15 -5.20
C ARG A 30 -5.68 11.12 -5.83
N TYR A 31 -6.20 9.93 -6.16
CA TYR A 31 -5.39 8.77 -6.51
C TYR A 31 -5.83 8.03 -7.78
N GLY A 32 -6.93 8.44 -8.43
CA GLY A 32 -7.53 7.73 -9.56
C GLY A 32 -6.57 7.47 -10.74
N GLU A 33 -5.53 8.29 -10.91
CA GLU A 33 -4.54 8.16 -11.99
C GLU A 33 -3.32 7.30 -11.61
N VAL A 34 -3.17 6.91 -10.35
CA VAL A 34 -1.92 6.31 -9.80
C VAL A 34 -2.18 5.05 -8.97
N ILE A 35 -3.10 4.22 -9.44
CA ILE A 35 -3.48 2.95 -8.83
C ILE A 35 -2.51 1.83 -9.31
N PRO A 36 -2.09 0.88 -8.44
CA PRO A 36 -2.37 0.80 -7.00
C PRO A 36 -1.55 1.81 -6.17
N VAL A 37 -2.15 2.30 -5.08
CA VAL A 37 -1.51 3.17 -4.08
C VAL A 37 -1.49 2.46 -2.72
N LEU A 38 -0.35 2.47 -2.05
CA LEU A 38 -0.20 1.89 -0.71
C LEU A 38 -0.04 3.01 0.31
N LEU A 39 -0.91 3.00 1.31
CA LEU A 39 -0.84 3.89 2.46
C LEU A 39 -0.39 3.10 3.68
N ARG A 40 0.41 3.76 4.52
CA ARG A 40 0.70 3.30 5.87
C ARG A 40 0.41 4.43 6.84
N ASP A 41 -0.50 4.19 7.78
CA ASP A 41 -0.95 5.18 8.75
C ASP A 41 -1.37 6.51 8.10
N GLY A 42 -2.17 6.42 7.02
CA GLY A 42 -2.67 7.56 6.26
C GLY A 42 -1.65 8.25 5.33
N ARG A 43 -0.40 7.78 5.25
CA ARG A 43 0.64 8.36 4.38
C ARG A 43 0.95 7.45 3.21
N VAL A 44 1.03 8.01 2.00
CA VAL A 44 1.42 7.26 0.81
C VAL A 44 2.89 6.83 0.91
N VAL A 45 3.14 5.54 0.81
CA VAL A 45 4.49 4.95 0.86
C VAL A 45 4.92 4.34 -0.47
N ALA A 46 3.97 3.99 -1.35
CA ALA A 46 4.22 3.51 -2.70
C ALA A 46 3.03 3.82 -3.64
N LYS A 47 3.32 3.93 -4.94
CA LYS A 47 2.35 4.15 -6.03
C LYS A 47 2.81 3.35 -7.25
N ILE A 48 1.88 2.76 -8.01
CA ILE A 48 2.06 2.06 -9.29
C ILE A 48 2.96 0.80 -9.20
N ARG A 49 4.17 0.94 -8.66
CA ARG A 49 5.13 -0.14 -8.45
C ARG A 49 5.63 -0.16 -7.02
N LEU A 50 5.92 -1.36 -6.55
CA LEU A 50 6.55 -1.63 -5.27
C LEU A 50 7.34 -2.93 -5.42
N ASP A 51 8.63 -2.86 -5.13
CA ASP A 51 9.55 -3.99 -5.12
C ASP A 51 9.70 -4.57 -3.69
N PRO A 52 10.16 -5.83 -3.56
CA PRO A 52 10.30 -6.49 -2.27
C PRO A 52 11.20 -5.76 -1.28
N GLU A 53 12.34 -5.22 -1.73
CA GLU A 53 13.32 -4.56 -0.86
C GLU A 53 12.74 -3.27 -0.27
N ARG A 54 12.03 -2.50 -1.08
CA ARG A 54 11.32 -1.31 -0.64
C ARG A 54 10.19 -1.65 0.34
N LEU A 55 9.43 -2.72 0.11
CA LEU A 55 8.40 -3.15 1.05
C LEU A 55 9.01 -3.57 2.39
N GLU A 56 10.10 -4.33 2.39
CA GLU A 56 10.86 -4.69 3.60
C GLU A 56 11.33 -3.45 4.38
N ARG A 57 11.77 -2.40 3.70
CA ARG A 57 12.11 -1.13 4.37
C ARG A 57 10.88 -0.43 4.94
N ILE A 58 9.76 -0.48 4.21
CA ILE A 58 8.50 0.11 4.67
C ILE A 58 8.05 -0.60 5.94
N VAL A 59 8.03 -1.93 6.00
CA VAL A 59 7.49 -2.66 7.16
C VAL A 59 8.39 -2.61 8.39
N ARG A 60 9.72 -2.57 8.21
CA ARG A 60 10.70 -2.52 9.32
C ARG A 60 10.76 -1.19 10.04
N ARG A 61 10.36 -0.09 9.39
CA ARG A 61 10.23 1.20 10.09
C ARG A 61 9.14 1.05 11.14
N ARG A 62 9.50 0.90 12.41
CA ARG A 62 8.57 1.18 13.51
C ARG A 62 8.35 2.71 13.56
N ARG A 63 7.10 3.12 13.73
CA ARG A 63 6.80 4.49 14.16
C ARG A 63 7.41 4.73 15.53
#